data_AF-A0A8J4VGY7-F1
#
_entry.id   AF-A0A8J4VGY7-F1
#
_cell.length_a   1.000
_cell.length_b   1.000
_cell.length_c   1.000
_cell.angle_alpha   90.00
_cell.angle_beta   90.00
_cell.angle_gamma   90.00
#
_symmetry.space_group_name_H-M   'P 1'
#
loop_
_entity.id
_entity.type
_entity.pdbx_description
1 polymer ?
#
loop_
_entity_poly.entity_id
_entity_poly.type
_entity_poly.pdbx_seq_one_letter_code
_entity_poly.pdbx_strand_id
1 'polypeptide(L)'
;MNRIEEEQTAFEIAVVVSKRNVEEENEDCNCGEVLVDEFTKVGLIVERVQGVADEFIKLAAPLETLGRAAAELKLKKRTHIGMDLQFELEEADAFVRQPDGSLFSWFERFHCYNHLIYGIVNKSKSAVTLKYDGQELCWGVDENLVQKLKSVDFIKQVFPLHDEMKRKKLLKNWALNWWDITDQPIDEIYSYFGAKIAIYFAFLGMYTRWMFFPAAFAITVQLIDFGSLQLLVLPIFFIGIILWAVMFSQFWKRKNSALLAKWQISYSVGVEPGYKLLCMEWGSLQSPVKALRKWGTDKTNEKEVYQRNEWLGHLLRFRNDAIVIMSIIFLQLPFELAYAHLYEVIGSDVMKFGLTAVYLFAIQHFTRIGGKISVKLIEYENNETAEKRADSLVYKVFGLYFMQTYIGVFYHALLHRNFLTLRQVLIQRLLISEVLENLLENSLPYLKYSYKKYGVRKKKRREKGSSTGKIQFSSRVEKEYLKPSYTASIGEELEDGLFD
;
A
#
# COMPACT_ATOMS: atom_id res chain seq x y z
N MET A 1 38.88 -0.67 -23.69
CA MET A 1 39.44 -1.49 -22.60
C MET A 1 39.31 -0.71 -21.29
N ASN A 2 38.08 -0.56 -20.81
CA ASN A 2 37.74 -0.17 -19.45
C ASN A 2 36.66 -1.17 -19.04
N ARG A 3 37.00 -2.03 -18.08
CA ARG A 3 36.07 -3.03 -17.54
C ARG A 3 34.88 -2.28 -16.99
N ILE A 4 33.71 -2.49 -17.60
CA ILE A 4 32.43 -2.29 -16.92
C ILE A 4 32.55 -3.15 -15.67
N GLU A 5 32.62 -2.52 -14.49
CA GLU A 5 32.38 -3.23 -13.25
C GLU A 5 31.03 -3.90 -13.42
N GLU A 6 31.03 -5.22 -13.63
CA GLU A 6 29.81 -6.01 -13.71
C GLU A 6 28.97 -5.65 -12.48
N GLU A 7 27.79 -5.04 -12.70
CA GLU A 7 26.80 -4.85 -11.65
C GLU A 7 26.70 -6.20 -10.94
N GLN A 8 27.17 -6.28 -9.69
CA GLN A 8 27.03 -7.51 -8.92
C GLN A 8 25.54 -7.86 -8.91
N THR A 9 25.18 -8.99 -9.53
CA THR A 9 23.80 -9.45 -9.62
C THR A 9 23.30 -9.74 -8.21
N ALA A 10 22.65 -8.74 -7.62
CA ALA A 10 22.09 -8.83 -6.29
C ALA A 10 20.78 -9.62 -6.34
N PHE A 11 20.52 -10.40 -5.30
CA PHE A 11 19.24 -11.05 -5.10
C PHE A 11 18.20 -10.05 -4.63
N GLU A 12 17.17 -9.85 -5.44
CA GLU A 12 16.20 -8.75 -5.27
C GLU A 12 14.80 -9.24 -4.96
N ILE A 13 14.48 -10.51 -5.24
CA ILE A 13 13.18 -11.09 -4.90
C ILE A 13 13.36 -12.40 -4.13
N ALA A 14 12.45 -12.65 -3.21
CA ALA A 14 12.32 -13.91 -2.51
C ALA A 14 10.93 -14.53 -2.74
N VAL A 15 10.93 -15.82 -3.06
CA VAL A 15 9.75 -16.68 -3.12
C VAL A 15 9.78 -17.59 -1.90
N VAL A 16 8.70 -17.57 -1.11
CA VAL A 16 8.55 -18.41 0.08
C VAL A 16 7.79 -19.67 -0.30
N VAL A 17 8.43 -20.81 -0.07
CA VAL A 17 7.89 -22.14 -0.35
C VAL A 17 7.71 -22.88 0.97
N SER A 18 6.62 -23.63 1.10
CA SER A 18 6.38 -24.45 2.29
C SER A 18 7.51 -25.48 2.47
N LYS A 19 8.02 -25.63 3.70
CA LYS A 19 9.15 -26.52 4.00
C LYS A 19 8.73 -27.99 3.97
N ARG A 20 9.63 -28.81 3.42
CA ARG A 20 9.59 -30.28 3.40
C ARG A 20 9.39 -30.87 4.80
N ASN A 21 8.45 -31.79 4.97
CA ASN A 21 8.50 -32.73 6.08
C ASN A 21 9.54 -33.81 5.71
N VAL A 22 10.58 -33.95 6.55
CA VAL A 22 11.74 -34.84 6.27
C VAL A 22 11.37 -36.32 6.41
N GLU A 23 10.18 -36.66 6.91
CA GLU A 23 9.78 -38.05 7.19
C GLU A 23 9.21 -38.80 5.97
N GLU A 24 8.99 -38.13 4.83
CA GLU A 24 8.62 -38.77 3.57
C GLU A 24 9.70 -38.54 2.51
N GLU A 25 10.75 -39.37 2.53
CA GLU A 25 11.65 -39.58 1.40
C GLU A 25 10.90 -40.31 0.29
N ASN A 26 9.97 -39.62 -0.38
CA ASN A 26 9.51 -40.02 -1.70
C ASN A 26 10.27 -39.17 -2.72
N GLU A 27 10.98 -39.83 -3.64
CA GLU A 27 11.76 -39.24 -4.75
C GLU A 27 10.93 -38.41 -5.75
N ASP A 28 9.64 -38.16 -5.49
CA ASP A 28 8.68 -37.55 -6.41
C ASP A 28 8.18 -36.20 -5.88
N CYS A 29 8.95 -35.11 -6.06
CA CYS A 29 8.43 -33.75 -5.88
C CYS A 29 8.85 -32.79 -7.00
N ASN A 30 8.20 -32.97 -8.15
CA ASN A 30 8.42 -32.24 -9.39
C ASN A 30 8.18 -30.72 -9.25
N CYS A 31 7.28 -30.26 -8.36
CA CYS A 31 6.86 -28.85 -8.30
C CYS A 31 7.99 -27.86 -8.02
N GLY A 32 8.80 -28.14 -7.00
CA GLY A 32 9.86 -27.23 -6.57
C GLY A 32 11.00 -27.17 -7.58
N GLU A 33 11.31 -28.29 -8.24
CA GLU A 33 12.33 -28.37 -9.29
C GLU A 33 11.85 -27.72 -10.58
N VAL A 34 10.63 -28.03 -11.04
CA VAL A 34 9.98 -27.36 -12.18
C VAL A 34 9.93 -25.85 -11.98
N LEU A 35 9.62 -25.36 -10.78
CA LEU A 35 9.61 -23.93 -10.50
C LEU A 35 11.00 -23.29 -10.71
N VAL A 36 12.06 -23.95 -10.25
CA VAL A 36 13.43 -23.45 -10.42
C VAL A 36 13.88 -23.56 -11.87
N ASP A 37 13.51 -24.63 -12.56
CA ASP A 37 13.81 -24.82 -13.98
C ASP A 37 13.12 -23.76 -14.83
N GLU A 38 11.84 -23.46 -14.57
CA GLU A 38 11.11 -22.39 -15.28
C GLU A 38 11.71 -21.01 -15.00
N PHE A 39 12.09 -20.70 -13.75
CA PHE A 39 12.81 -19.46 -13.47
C PHE A 39 14.15 -19.37 -14.22
N THR A 40 14.88 -20.48 -14.30
CA THR A 40 16.16 -20.54 -15.01
C THR A 40 15.97 -20.39 -16.52
N LYS A 41 14.91 -21.00 -17.10
CA LYS A 41 14.55 -20.85 -18.52
C LYS A 41 14.21 -19.42 -18.92
N VAL A 42 13.62 -18.65 -17.99
CA VAL A 42 13.35 -17.22 -18.19
C VAL A 42 14.64 -16.38 -18.15
N GLY A 43 15.74 -16.94 -17.64
CA GLY A 43 17.02 -16.24 -17.49
C GLY A 43 17.20 -15.58 -16.12
N LEU A 44 16.50 -16.06 -15.09
CA LEU A 44 16.72 -15.67 -13.70
C LEU A 44 17.76 -16.57 -13.04
N ILE A 45 18.61 -15.97 -12.21
CA ILE A 45 19.57 -16.67 -11.35
C ILE A 45 18.86 -17.02 -10.05
N VAL A 46 18.88 -18.29 -9.68
CA VAL A 46 18.11 -18.85 -8.57
C VAL A 46 19.03 -19.38 -7.48
N GLU A 47 18.80 -18.98 -6.22
CA GLU A 47 19.49 -19.51 -5.04
C GLU A 47 18.48 -20.03 -4.01
N ARG A 48 18.56 -21.32 -3.66
CA ARG A 48 17.74 -21.90 -2.60
C ARG A 48 18.38 -21.69 -1.23
N VAL A 49 17.60 -21.23 -0.27
CA VAL A 49 17.98 -21.01 1.13
C VAL A 49 17.00 -21.69 2.06
N GLN A 50 17.48 -22.67 2.81
CA GLN A 50 16.65 -23.36 3.81
C GLN A 50 16.45 -22.49 5.06
N GLY A 51 15.20 -22.19 5.38
CA GLY A 51 14.79 -21.54 6.63
C GLY A 51 14.42 -22.52 7.73
N VAL A 52 14.10 -21.98 8.91
CA VAL A 52 13.68 -22.80 10.06
C VAL A 52 12.28 -23.37 9.85
N ALA A 53 11.35 -22.53 9.39
CA ALA A 53 9.95 -22.92 9.15
C ALA A 53 9.63 -23.15 7.67
N ASP A 54 10.20 -22.35 6.76
CA ASP A 54 9.89 -22.33 5.32
C ASP A 54 11.18 -22.42 4.48
N GLU A 55 11.08 -22.87 3.22
CA GLU A 55 12.16 -22.80 2.23
C GLU A 55 12.05 -21.47 1.47
N PHE A 56 13.19 -20.83 1.20
CA PHE A 56 13.24 -19.55 0.48
C PHE A 56 14.00 -19.70 -0.82
N ILE A 57 13.44 -19.22 -1.93
CA ILE A 57 14.10 -19.16 -3.22
C ILE A 57 14.39 -17.69 -3.52
N LYS A 58 15.67 -17.32 -3.61
CA LYS A 58 16.08 -15.98 -4.02
C LYS A 58 16.25 -15.92 -5.53
N LEU A 59 15.82 -14.81 -6.10
CA LEU A 59 15.89 -14.53 -7.54
C LEU A 59 16.75 -13.28 -7.77
N ALA A 60 17.66 -13.39 -8.73
CA ALA A 60 18.40 -12.27 -9.32
C ALA A 60 18.25 -12.33 -10.84
N ALA A 61 18.33 -11.19 -11.51
CA ALA A 61 18.28 -11.11 -12.96
C ALA A 61 19.51 -10.37 -13.48
N PRO A 62 20.18 -10.87 -14.53
CA PRO A 62 21.22 -10.12 -15.21
C PRO A 62 20.60 -8.94 -15.97
N LEU A 63 21.43 -7.94 -16.29
CA LEU A 63 20.99 -6.72 -16.97
C LEU A 63 20.31 -7.00 -18.33
N GLU A 64 20.76 -8.03 -19.06
CA GLU A 64 20.16 -8.42 -20.34
C GLU A 64 18.71 -8.90 -20.19
N THR A 65 18.43 -9.75 -19.20
CA THR A 65 17.06 -10.24 -18.92
C THR A 65 16.16 -9.10 -18.46
N LEU A 66 16.67 -8.21 -17.61
CA LEU A 66 15.95 -7.01 -17.18
C LEU A 66 15.69 -6.05 -18.34
N GLY A 67 16.67 -5.86 -19.22
CA GLY A 67 16.55 -5.02 -20.40
C GLY A 67 15.51 -5.52 -21.39
N ARG A 68 15.45 -6.85 -21.61
CA ARG A 68 14.40 -7.49 -22.41
C ARG A 68 13.02 -7.25 -21.81
N ALA A 69 12.86 -7.49 -20.51
CA ALA A 69 11.60 -7.27 -19.82
C ALA A 69 11.17 -5.79 -19.85
N ALA A 70 12.11 -4.86 -19.70
CA ALA A 70 11.87 -3.43 -19.78
C ALA A 70 11.38 -2.99 -21.18
N ALA A 71 11.96 -3.57 -22.24
CA ALA A 71 11.53 -3.34 -23.61
C ALA A 71 10.13 -3.93 -23.89
N GLU A 72 9.85 -5.15 -23.42
CA GLU A 72 8.51 -5.77 -23.50
C GLU A 72 7.45 -4.94 -22.78
N LEU A 73 7.80 -4.36 -21.62
CA LEU A 73 6.95 -3.45 -20.86
C LEU A 73 6.85 -2.05 -21.47
N LYS A 74 7.57 -1.76 -22.56
CA LYS A 74 7.65 -0.44 -23.21
C LYS A 74 7.97 0.68 -22.21
N LEU A 75 8.85 0.42 -21.24
CA LEU A 75 9.23 1.39 -20.21
C LEU A 75 9.82 2.64 -20.87
N LYS A 76 9.41 3.83 -20.42
CA LYS A 76 9.98 5.09 -20.91
C LYS A 76 11.07 5.57 -19.97
N LYS A 77 12.19 6.02 -20.53
CA LYS A 77 13.33 6.55 -19.77
C LYS A 77 13.85 7.84 -20.38
N ARG A 78 14.42 8.68 -19.53
CA ARG A 78 15.04 9.94 -19.90
C ARG A 78 16.37 9.69 -20.61
N THR A 79 16.55 10.29 -21.77
CA THR A 79 17.82 10.34 -22.49
C THR A 79 18.69 11.51 -22.02
N HIS A 80 19.99 11.48 -22.33
CA HIS A 80 20.90 12.60 -22.05
C HIS A 80 20.48 13.93 -22.71
N ILE A 81 19.69 13.85 -23.79
CA ILE A 81 19.14 15.01 -24.52
C ILE A 81 17.95 15.63 -23.77
N GLY A 82 17.42 14.95 -22.76
CA GLY A 82 16.22 15.39 -22.05
C GLY A 82 14.95 15.10 -22.85
N MET A 83 14.92 14.01 -23.62
CA MET A 83 13.69 13.46 -24.16
C MET A 83 13.42 12.11 -23.52
N ASP A 84 12.16 11.80 -23.31
CA ASP A 84 11.76 10.50 -22.78
C ASP A 84 11.34 9.58 -23.92
N LEU A 85 12.11 8.52 -24.10
CA LEU A 85 11.92 7.54 -25.17
C LEU A 85 11.63 6.16 -24.57
N GLN A 86 11.01 5.28 -25.36
CA GLN A 86 10.86 3.88 -24.99
C GLN A 86 12.24 3.24 -24.89
N PHE A 87 12.41 2.41 -23.87
CA PHE A 87 13.68 1.77 -23.58
C PHE A 87 13.95 0.64 -24.57
N GLU A 88 15.10 0.72 -25.22
CA GLU A 88 15.64 -0.32 -26.08
C GLU A 88 17.03 -0.70 -25.56
N LEU A 89 17.28 -2.01 -25.41
CA LEU A 89 18.52 -2.51 -24.82
C LEU A 89 19.75 -2.17 -25.69
N GLU A 90 19.60 -2.14 -27.01
CA GLU A 90 20.68 -1.82 -27.96
C GLU A 90 21.14 -0.36 -27.82
N GLU A 91 20.25 0.54 -27.42
CA GLU A 91 20.52 1.97 -27.23
C GLU A 91 20.68 2.34 -25.74
N ALA A 92 21.03 1.38 -24.88
CA ALA A 92 21.12 1.58 -23.43
C ALA A 92 22.00 2.78 -23.01
N ASP A 93 23.05 3.08 -23.78
CA ASP A 93 23.98 4.19 -23.52
C ASP A 93 23.39 5.58 -23.78
N ALA A 94 22.27 5.67 -24.51
CA ALA A 94 21.57 6.94 -24.74
C ALA A 94 20.78 7.40 -23.50
N PHE A 95 20.49 6.49 -22.57
CA PHE A 95 19.65 6.72 -21.40
C PHE A 95 20.46 7.15 -20.17
N VAL A 96 19.87 8.06 -19.39
CA VAL A 96 20.47 8.55 -18.16
C VAL A 96 20.50 7.43 -17.11
N ARG A 97 21.70 7.14 -16.61
CA ARG A 97 21.91 6.22 -15.49
C ARG A 97 21.60 6.89 -14.15
N GLN A 98 21.26 6.07 -13.16
CA GLN A 98 21.09 6.48 -11.78
C GLN A 98 22.40 6.97 -11.17
N PRO A 99 22.36 7.73 -10.05
CA PRO A 99 23.56 8.19 -9.36
C PRO A 99 24.49 7.08 -8.85
N ASP A 100 23.98 5.87 -8.70
CA ASP A 100 24.75 4.67 -8.33
C ASP A 100 25.37 3.95 -9.54
N GLY A 101 25.20 4.48 -10.75
CA GLY A 101 25.66 3.89 -12.00
C GLY A 101 24.70 2.88 -12.62
N SER A 102 23.62 2.53 -11.92
CA SER A 102 22.66 1.54 -12.41
C SER A 102 21.77 2.09 -13.52
N LEU A 103 21.39 1.23 -14.47
CA LEU A 103 20.51 1.65 -15.58
C LEU A 103 19.05 1.75 -15.11
N PHE A 104 18.63 0.85 -14.22
CA PHE A 104 17.27 0.75 -13.72
C PHE A 104 17.20 1.06 -12.23
N SER A 105 16.22 1.87 -11.85
CA SER A 105 15.78 2.03 -10.47
C SER A 105 15.31 0.71 -9.88
N TRP A 106 15.36 0.60 -8.56
CA TRP A 106 14.86 -0.59 -7.88
C TRP A 106 13.37 -0.82 -8.17
N PHE A 107 12.59 0.26 -8.25
CA PHE A 107 11.18 0.21 -8.64
C PHE A 107 10.97 -0.34 -10.06
N GLU A 108 11.72 0.16 -11.05
CA GLU A 108 11.67 -0.36 -12.44
C GLU A 108 12.10 -1.83 -12.51
N ARG A 109 13.14 -2.22 -11.76
CA ARG A 109 13.60 -3.61 -11.67
C ARG A 109 12.49 -4.49 -11.11
N PHE A 110 11.84 -4.08 -10.01
CA PHE A 110 10.72 -4.80 -9.42
C PHE A 110 9.57 -5.01 -10.41
N HIS A 111 9.25 -4.01 -11.23
CA HIS A 111 8.26 -4.17 -12.31
C HIS A 111 8.69 -5.21 -13.35
N CYS A 112 9.94 -5.16 -13.79
CA CYS A 112 10.49 -6.15 -14.72
C CYS A 112 10.41 -7.57 -14.15
N TYR A 113 10.78 -7.76 -12.87
CA TYR A 113 10.65 -9.07 -12.25
C TYR A 113 9.21 -9.53 -12.12
N ASN A 114 8.27 -8.66 -11.74
CA ASN A 114 6.86 -9.05 -11.66
C ASN A 114 6.36 -9.51 -13.04
N HIS A 115 6.70 -8.78 -14.10
CA HIS A 115 6.41 -9.19 -15.47
C HIS A 115 7.02 -10.55 -15.83
N LEU A 116 8.28 -10.79 -15.45
CA LEU A 116 8.95 -12.07 -15.71
C LEU A 116 8.36 -13.23 -14.91
N ILE A 117 8.12 -13.05 -13.61
CA ILE A 117 7.61 -14.08 -12.69
C ILE A 117 6.16 -14.43 -13.04
N TYR A 118 5.32 -13.42 -13.28
CA TYR A 118 3.92 -13.64 -13.65
C TYR A 118 3.71 -13.83 -15.16
N GLY A 119 4.75 -13.68 -15.98
CA GLY A 119 4.76 -14.05 -17.39
C GLY A 119 5.02 -15.54 -17.64
N ILE A 120 5.33 -16.32 -16.60
CA ILE A 120 5.58 -17.76 -16.71
C ILE A 120 4.26 -18.48 -16.92
N VAL A 121 4.04 -18.87 -18.17
CA VAL A 121 2.87 -19.63 -18.64
C VAL A 121 3.29 -20.95 -19.26
N ASN A 122 2.41 -21.94 -19.22
CA ASN A 122 2.70 -23.24 -19.82
C ASN A 122 2.68 -23.11 -21.36
N LYS A 123 3.88 -23.09 -21.96
CA LYS A 123 4.06 -23.09 -23.43
C LYS A 123 4.03 -24.50 -24.03
N SER A 124 3.88 -25.54 -23.22
CA SER A 124 3.86 -26.93 -23.68
C SER A 124 2.52 -27.25 -24.36
N LYS A 125 2.55 -28.15 -25.34
CA LYS A 125 1.34 -28.59 -26.07
C LYS A 125 0.37 -29.42 -25.21
N SER A 126 0.80 -29.84 -24.01
CA SER A 126 0.02 -30.65 -23.07
C SER A 126 0.12 -30.08 -21.66
N ALA A 127 -0.88 -30.41 -20.83
CA ALA A 127 -0.84 -30.11 -19.42
C ALA A 127 0.34 -30.85 -18.75
N VAL A 128 1.05 -30.15 -17.87
CA VAL A 128 2.15 -30.74 -17.09
C VAL A 128 1.58 -31.13 -15.73
N THR A 129 1.75 -32.39 -15.34
CA THR A 129 1.32 -32.86 -14.03
C THR A 129 2.40 -32.57 -13.00
N LEU A 130 2.05 -31.71 -12.05
CA LEU A 130 2.88 -31.31 -10.92
C LEU A 130 2.45 -32.14 -9.70
N LYS A 131 3.36 -32.87 -9.05
CA LYS A 131 3.05 -33.64 -7.84
C LYS A 131 3.42 -32.83 -6.60
N TYR A 132 2.46 -32.59 -5.71
CA TYR A 132 2.67 -31.94 -4.42
C TYR A 132 1.87 -32.66 -3.34
N ASP A 133 2.54 -33.12 -2.28
CA ASP A 133 1.92 -33.72 -1.09
C ASP A 133 0.91 -34.84 -1.41
N GLY A 134 1.28 -35.72 -2.36
CA GLY A 134 0.42 -36.81 -2.85
C GLY A 134 -0.74 -36.38 -3.76
N GLN A 135 -0.91 -35.09 -4.03
CA GLN A 135 -1.90 -34.56 -4.98
C GLN A 135 -1.28 -34.26 -6.34
N GLU A 136 -1.99 -34.63 -7.40
CA GLU A 136 -1.64 -34.29 -8.78
C GLU A 136 -2.30 -32.98 -9.19
N LEU A 137 -1.47 -31.97 -9.45
CA LEU A 137 -1.86 -30.65 -9.90
C LEU A 137 -1.59 -30.54 -11.40
N CYS A 138 -2.65 -30.44 -12.21
CA CYS A 138 -2.50 -30.20 -13.63
C CYS A 138 -2.25 -28.72 -13.91
N TRP A 139 -1.09 -28.41 -14.48
CA TRP A 139 -0.77 -27.09 -15.02
C TRP A 139 -1.26 -26.99 -16.46
N GLY A 140 -2.38 -26.31 -16.67
CA GLY A 140 -3.03 -26.16 -17.99
C GLY A 140 -2.22 -25.30 -18.97
N VAL A 141 -2.53 -25.42 -20.26
CA VAL A 141 -1.91 -24.59 -21.31
C VAL A 141 -2.30 -23.12 -21.08
N ASP A 142 -1.34 -22.21 -21.22
CA ASP A 142 -1.50 -20.76 -20.97
C ASP A 142 -1.88 -20.37 -19.52
N GLU A 143 -1.87 -21.30 -18.56
CA GLU A 143 -2.04 -20.97 -17.14
C GLU A 143 -0.74 -20.45 -16.52
N ASN A 144 -0.84 -19.50 -15.60
CA ASN A 144 0.29 -18.98 -14.84
C ASN A 144 0.75 -19.96 -13.74
N LEU A 145 2.03 -20.33 -13.75
CA LEU A 145 2.59 -21.30 -12.80
C LEU A 145 2.54 -20.79 -11.35
N VAL A 146 2.99 -19.57 -11.11
CA VAL A 146 3.11 -18.98 -9.77
C VAL A 146 1.74 -18.79 -9.12
N GLN A 147 0.73 -18.37 -9.88
CA GLN A 147 -0.65 -18.22 -9.39
C GLN A 147 -1.27 -19.57 -9.04
N LYS A 148 -1.05 -20.59 -9.88
CA LYS A 148 -1.51 -21.95 -9.60
C LYS A 148 -0.88 -22.47 -8.30
N LEU A 149 0.43 -22.31 -8.15
CA LEU A 149 1.15 -22.74 -6.94
C LEU A 149 0.79 -21.93 -5.70
N LYS A 150 0.38 -20.66 -5.84
CA LYS A 150 -0.22 -19.88 -4.75
C LYS A 150 -1.58 -20.41 -4.34
N SER A 151 -2.43 -20.81 -5.29
CA SER A 151 -3.77 -21.35 -4.99
C SER A 151 -3.75 -22.67 -4.19
N VAL A 152 -2.64 -23.41 -4.27
CA VAL A 152 -2.42 -24.68 -3.55
C VAL A 152 -1.61 -24.45 -2.26
N ASP A 153 -1.38 -23.20 -1.86
CA ASP A 153 -0.57 -22.80 -0.70
C ASP A 153 0.89 -23.34 -0.72
N PHE A 154 1.37 -23.81 -1.89
CA PHE A 154 2.77 -24.22 -2.05
C PHE A 154 3.70 -23.00 -2.00
N ILE A 155 3.36 -21.95 -2.76
CA ILE A 155 4.00 -20.63 -2.66
C ILE A 155 3.17 -19.79 -1.69
N LYS A 156 3.72 -19.51 -0.50
CA LYS A 156 3.05 -18.68 0.50
C LYS A 156 3.05 -17.21 0.10
N GLN A 157 4.20 -16.71 -0.34
CA GLN A 157 4.38 -15.31 -0.67
C GLN A 157 5.54 -15.11 -1.65
N VAL A 158 5.39 -14.12 -2.53
CA VAL A 158 6.49 -13.57 -3.33
C VAL A 158 6.66 -12.14 -2.86
N PHE A 159 7.85 -11.76 -2.38
CA PHE A 159 8.10 -10.42 -1.88
C PHE A 159 9.49 -9.92 -2.31
N PRO A 160 9.63 -8.61 -2.53
CA PRO A 160 10.91 -8.03 -2.88
C PRO A 160 11.82 -7.88 -1.65
N LEU A 161 13.11 -8.14 -1.83
CA LEU A 161 14.14 -7.97 -0.82
C LEU A 161 14.64 -6.53 -0.83
N HIS A 162 14.71 -5.92 0.34
CA HIS A 162 15.19 -4.55 0.47
C HIS A 162 16.70 -4.47 0.32
N ASP A 163 17.23 -3.53 -0.46
CA ASP A 163 18.66 -3.21 -0.42
C ASP A 163 19.03 -2.46 0.87
N GLU A 164 19.82 -3.10 1.73
CA GLU A 164 20.28 -2.55 3.01
C GLU A 164 21.14 -1.28 2.84
N MET A 165 21.92 -1.17 1.77
CA MET A 165 22.81 -0.04 1.56
C MET A 165 22.01 1.21 1.19
N LYS A 166 21.15 1.10 0.17
CA LYS A 166 20.22 2.16 -0.23
C LYS A 166 19.27 2.55 0.91
N ARG A 167 18.68 1.56 1.60
CA ARG A 167 17.77 1.83 2.72
C ARG A 167 18.45 2.55 3.89
N LYS A 168 19.68 2.17 4.26
CA LYS A 168 20.43 2.86 5.34
C LYS A 168 20.83 4.27 4.94
N LYS A 169 21.22 4.49 3.68
CA LYS A 169 21.50 5.83 3.14
C LYS A 169 20.25 6.71 3.23
N LEU A 170 19.11 6.20 2.76
CA LEU A 170 17.84 6.91 2.82
C LEU A 170 17.43 7.22 4.27
N LEU A 171 17.54 6.23 5.18
CA LEU A 171 17.23 6.42 6.60
C LEU A 171 18.10 7.50 7.25
N LYS A 172 19.39 7.53 6.93
CA LYS A 172 20.34 8.52 7.49
C LYS A 172 20.09 9.92 6.95
N ASN A 173 19.83 10.05 5.66
CA ASN A 173 19.68 11.34 4.99
C ASN A 173 18.29 11.97 5.19
N TRP A 174 17.27 11.14 5.39
CA TRP A 174 15.89 11.58 5.53
C TRP A 174 15.35 11.39 6.95
N ALA A 175 15.00 10.16 7.34
CA ALA A 175 14.23 9.90 8.55
C ALA A 175 14.96 10.25 9.87
N LEU A 176 16.30 10.17 9.88
CA LEU A 176 17.12 10.50 11.05
C LEU A 176 17.75 11.90 10.97
N ASN A 177 17.47 12.66 9.91
CA ASN A 177 17.99 14.01 9.76
C ASN A 177 17.04 15.02 10.42
N TRP A 178 17.28 15.30 11.70
CA TRP A 178 16.44 16.16 12.53
C TRP A 178 16.43 17.64 12.11
N TRP A 179 17.37 18.08 11.26
CA TRP A 179 17.45 19.46 10.82
C TRP A 179 16.52 19.76 9.62
N ASP A 180 16.22 18.74 8.81
CA ASP A 180 15.43 18.87 7.56
C ASP A 180 14.09 18.14 7.66
N ILE A 181 13.33 18.36 8.75
CA ILE A 181 12.06 17.68 9.05
C ILE A 181 11.04 17.76 7.89
N THR A 182 11.10 18.81 7.07
CA THR A 182 10.14 19.05 5.98
C THR A 182 10.71 18.85 4.58
N ASP A 183 12.02 18.69 4.41
CA ASP A 183 12.61 18.47 3.09
C ASP A 183 12.88 16.99 2.87
N GLN A 184 11.94 16.35 2.19
CA GLN A 184 11.97 14.91 1.97
C GLN A 184 12.54 14.63 0.57
N PRO A 185 13.49 13.68 0.41
CA PRO A 185 14.09 13.36 -0.88
C PRO A 185 13.14 12.52 -1.74
N ILE A 186 12.10 13.16 -2.29
CA ILE A 186 11.00 12.48 -2.98
C ILE A 186 11.48 11.65 -4.18
N ASP A 187 12.49 12.12 -4.92
CA ASP A 187 13.01 11.36 -6.07
C ASP A 187 13.73 10.07 -5.66
N GLU A 188 14.45 10.08 -4.53
CA GLU A 188 15.08 8.87 -4.00
C GLU A 188 14.03 7.89 -3.49
N ILE A 189 13.00 8.40 -2.79
CA ILE A 189 11.85 7.61 -2.33
C ILE A 189 11.11 6.98 -3.52
N TYR A 190 10.86 7.75 -4.58
CA TYR A 190 10.25 7.27 -5.82
C TYR A 190 11.08 6.15 -6.46
N SER A 191 12.39 6.34 -6.59
CA SER A 191 13.26 5.34 -7.21
C SER A 191 13.33 4.01 -6.44
N TYR A 192 13.05 4.03 -5.13
CA TYR A 192 13.18 2.87 -4.26
C TYR A 192 11.84 2.23 -3.88
N PHE A 193 10.81 3.02 -3.55
CA PHE A 193 9.49 2.53 -3.12
C PHE A 193 8.39 2.69 -4.18
N GLY A 194 8.64 3.46 -5.24
CA GLY A 194 7.67 3.70 -6.30
C GLY A 194 6.76 4.90 -6.10
N ALA A 195 5.87 5.09 -7.07
CA ALA A 195 5.01 6.26 -7.17
C ALA A 195 4.09 6.49 -5.96
N LYS A 196 3.35 5.46 -5.53
CA LYS A 196 2.31 5.60 -4.51
C LYS A 196 2.86 6.12 -3.18
N ILE A 197 3.91 5.46 -2.68
CA ILE A 197 4.60 5.82 -1.43
C ILE A 197 5.28 7.19 -1.58
N ALA A 198 5.88 7.49 -2.74
CA ALA A 198 6.50 8.79 -2.97
C ALA A 198 5.49 9.95 -3.02
N ILE A 199 4.29 9.75 -3.59
CA ILE A 199 3.21 10.76 -3.58
C ILE A 199 2.73 11.01 -2.15
N TYR A 200 2.55 9.96 -1.35
CA TYR A 200 2.19 10.09 0.06
C TYR A 200 3.19 10.96 0.83
N PHE A 201 4.47 10.63 0.75
CA PHE A 201 5.51 11.41 1.44
C PHE A 201 5.62 12.83 0.87
N ALA A 202 5.45 13.02 -0.44
CA ALA A 202 5.40 14.35 -1.05
C ALA A 202 4.23 15.21 -0.55
N PHE A 203 3.06 14.59 -0.29
CA PHE A 203 1.90 15.21 0.33
C PHE A 203 2.20 15.56 1.77
N LEU A 204 2.64 14.58 2.56
CA LEU A 204 2.94 14.73 3.99
C LEU A 204 3.94 15.86 4.21
N GLY A 205 5.09 15.85 3.52
CA GLY A 205 6.11 16.89 3.67
C GLY A 205 5.61 18.28 3.28
N MET A 206 4.80 18.39 2.22
CA MET A 206 4.19 19.67 1.85
C MET A 206 3.16 20.13 2.88
N TYR A 207 2.30 19.23 3.36
CA TYR A 207 1.27 19.52 4.35
C TYR A 207 1.89 19.98 5.67
N THR A 208 2.89 19.27 6.20
CA THR A 208 3.63 19.67 7.40
C THR A 208 4.26 21.04 7.25
N ARG A 209 4.89 21.33 6.10
CA ARG A 209 5.47 22.67 5.83
C ARG A 209 4.40 23.76 5.77
N TRP A 210 3.26 23.48 5.16
CA TRP A 210 2.17 24.45 5.04
C TRP A 210 1.42 24.65 6.37
N MET A 211 1.40 23.67 7.26
CA MET A 211 0.82 23.77 8.60
C MET A 211 1.53 24.78 9.51
N PHE A 212 2.79 25.13 9.24
CA PHE A 212 3.48 26.18 10.00
C PHE A 212 2.78 27.55 9.90
N PHE A 213 2.12 27.87 8.78
CA PHE A 213 1.39 29.13 8.63
C PHE A 213 0.20 29.25 9.60
N PRO A 214 -0.79 28.33 9.59
CA PRO A 214 -1.91 28.39 10.53
C PRO A 214 -1.45 28.18 11.97
N ALA A 215 -0.43 27.36 12.22
CA ALA A 215 0.11 27.16 13.56
C ALA A 215 0.73 28.45 14.13
N ALA A 216 1.59 29.13 13.36
CA ALA A 216 2.18 30.40 13.77
C ALA A 216 1.08 31.45 14.01
N PHE A 217 0.11 31.56 13.09
CA PHE A 217 -0.97 32.52 13.24
C PHE A 217 -1.84 32.23 14.47
N ALA A 218 -2.21 30.97 14.70
CA ALA A 218 -2.98 30.56 15.88
C ALA A 218 -2.22 30.82 17.19
N ILE A 219 -0.92 30.51 17.24
CA ILE A 219 -0.09 30.78 18.42
C ILE A 219 -0.01 32.27 18.71
N THR A 220 0.13 33.12 17.70
CA THR A 220 0.14 34.58 17.90
C THR A 220 -1.18 35.09 18.47
N VAL A 221 -2.32 34.61 17.96
CA VAL A 221 -3.66 34.95 18.47
C VAL A 221 -3.89 34.43 19.89
N GLN A 222 -3.27 33.31 20.26
CA GLN A 222 -3.41 32.71 21.59
C GLN A 222 -2.52 33.36 22.66
N LEU A 223 -1.31 33.81 22.30
CA LEU A 223 -0.33 34.37 23.25
C LEU A 223 -0.48 35.88 23.44
N ILE A 224 -0.97 36.60 22.44
CA ILE A 224 -1.11 38.06 22.48
C ILE A 224 -2.55 38.41 22.84
N ASP A 225 -2.73 39.18 23.92
CA ASP A 225 -4.03 39.78 24.23
C ASP A 225 -4.20 41.08 23.43
N PHE A 226 -5.09 41.05 22.44
CA PHE A 226 -5.37 42.20 21.57
C PHE A 226 -6.43 43.15 22.15
N GLY A 227 -6.97 42.88 23.35
CA GLY A 227 -7.97 43.73 23.99
C GLY A 227 -9.18 44.02 23.07
N SER A 228 -9.44 45.29 22.78
CA SER A 228 -10.55 45.69 21.90
C SER A 228 -10.38 45.29 20.43
N LEU A 229 -9.14 45.07 19.97
CA LEU A 229 -8.86 44.66 18.59
C LEU A 229 -9.17 43.18 18.34
N GLN A 230 -9.40 42.38 19.38
CA GLN A 230 -9.70 40.95 19.28
C GLN A 230 -10.92 40.68 18.37
N LEU A 231 -11.93 41.57 18.41
CA LEU A 231 -13.12 41.48 17.56
C LEU A 231 -12.81 41.60 16.06
N LEU A 232 -11.71 42.27 15.70
CA LEU A 232 -11.25 42.44 14.32
C LEU A 232 -10.24 41.37 13.93
N VAL A 233 -9.38 40.93 14.86
CA VAL A 233 -8.39 39.87 14.64
C VAL A 233 -9.06 38.52 14.38
N LEU A 234 -10.16 38.19 15.08
CA LEU A 234 -10.81 36.89 14.98
C LEU A 234 -11.42 36.61 13.58
N PRO A 235 -12.17 37.53 12.92
CA PRO A 235 -12.58 37.35 11.53
C PRO A 235 -11.40 37.23 10.56
N ILE A 236 -10.33 38.01 10.75
CA ILE A 236 -9.11 37.92 9.92
C ILE A 236 -8.48 36.54 10.06
N PHE A 237 -8.45 35.99 11.27
CA PHE A 237 -7.99 34.63 11.52
C PHE A 237 -8.81 33.60 10.73
N PHE A 238 -10.15 33.66 10.79
CA PHE A 238 -11.00 32.73 10.04
C PHE A 238 -10.82 32.85 8.52
N ILE A 239 -10.76 34.07 7.99
CA ILE A 239 -10.49 34.31 6.56
C ILE A 239 -9.11 33.75 6.19
N GLY A 240 -8.10 33.94 7.04
CA GLY A 240 -6.76 33.41 6.84
C GLY A 240 -6.73 31.88 6.78
N ILE A 241 -7.44 31.18 7.68
CA ILE A 241 -7.54 29.72 7.68
C ILE A 241 -8.27 29.20 6.41
N ILE A 242 -9.38 29.84 6.02
CA ILE A 242 -10.11 29.47 4.80
C ILE A 242 -9.22 29.67 3.56
N LEU A 243 -8.54 30.83 3.48
CA LEU A 243 -7.62 31.13 2.39
C LEU A 243 -6.48 30.12 2.35
N TRP A 244 -5.89 29.78 3.50
CA TRP A 244 -4.87 28.74 3.61
C TRP A 244 -5.36 27.40 3.08
N ALA A 245 -6.56 26.95 3.46
CA ALA A 245 -7.11 25.66 3.02
C ALA A 245 -7.31 25.61 1.50
N VAL A 246 -7.84 26.68 0.92
CA VAL A 246 -8.03 26.82 -0.54
C VAL A 246 -6.67 26.82 -1.25
N MET A 247 -5.74 27.64 -0.77
CA MET A 247 -4.40 27.77 -1.36
C MET A 247 -3.64 26.45 -1.28
N PHE A 248 -3.60 25.80 -0.11
CA PHE A 248 -2.95 24.50 0.06
C PHE A 248 -3.49 23.48 -0.95
N SER A 249 -4.82 23.37 -1.04
CA SER A 249 -5.47 22.42 -1.96
C SER A 249 -5.10 22.67 -3.42
N GLN A 250 -5.05 23.94 -3.86
CA GLN A 250 -4.67 24.29 -5.23
C GLN A 250 -3.19 24.07 -5.52
N PHE A 251 -2.31 24.44 -4.59
CA PHE A 251 -0.88 24.21 -4.74
C PHE A 251 -0.53 22.72 -4.69
N TRP A 252 -1.25 21.92 -3.88
CA TRP A 252 -1.09 20.48 -3.88
C TRP A 252 -1.46 19.88 -5.23
N LYS A 253 -2.62 20.27 -5.80
CA LYS A 253 -3.01 19.83 -7.16
C LYS A 253 -1.92 20.13 -8.19
N ARG A 254 -1.36 21.34 -8.16
CA ARG A 254 -0.26 21.75 -9.05
C ARG A 254 1.01 20.91 -8.83
N LYS A 255 1.42 20.70 -7.58
CA LYS A 255 2.60 19.89 -7.24
C LYS A 255 2.40 18.43 -7.65
N ASN A 256 1.24 17.86 -7.37
CA ASN A 256 0.90 16.49 -7.75
C ASN A 256 0.97 16.31 -9.28
N SER A 257 0.36 17.22 -10.05
CA SER A 257 0.48 17.19 -11.52
C SER A 257 1.93 17.31 -12.01
N ALA A 258 2.75 18.16 -11.37
CA ALA A 258 4.17 18.29 -11.73
C ALA A 258 4.96 17.01 -11.42
N LEU A 259 4.70 16.34 -10.29
CA LEU A 259 5.32 15.07 -9.92
C LEU A 259 4.89 13.94 -10.86
N LEU A 260 3.60 13.84 -11.17
CA LEU A 260 3.06 12.85 -12.10
C LEU A 260 3.64 13.02 -13.51
N ALA A 261 3.81 14.27 -13.97
CA ALA A 261 4.46 14.57 -15.24
C ALA A 261 5.96 14.21 -15.22
N LYS A 262 6.67 14.55 -14.12
CA LYS A 262 8.09 14.26 -13.94
C LYS A 262 8.37 12.75 -13.94
N TRP A 263 7.54 11.97 -13.24
CA TRP A 263 7.65 10.52 -13.14
C TRP A 263 6.95 9.77 -14.26
N GLN A 264 6.37 10.49 -15.22
CA GLN A 264 5.71 9.94 -16.39
C GLN A 264 4.59 8.94 -16.07
N ILE A 265 3.92 9.10 -14.94
CA ILE A 265 2.71 8.33 -14.58
C ILE A 265 1.50 8.82 -15.40
N SER A 266 1.76 9.56 -16.47
CA SER A 266 0.74 10.11 -17.35
C SER A 266 -0.08 8.96 -17.91
N TYR A 267 -1.33 8.92 -17.46
CA TYR A 267 -2.41 8.08 -17.94
C TYR A 267 -2.16 7.65 -19.37
N SER A 268 -2.00 6.34 -19.58
CA SER A 268 -2.18 5.71 -20.88
C SER A 268 -3.65 5.91 -21.28
N VAL A 269 -3.98 7.14 -21.67
CA VAL A 269 -5.17 7.51 -22.42
C VAL A 269 -4.91 6.98 -23.83
N GLY A 270 -5.48 5.82 -24.11
CA GLY A 270 -5.53 5.28 -25.47
C GLY A 270 -4.91 3.90 -25.60
N VAL A 271 -5.77 2.89 -25.48
CA VAL A 271 -5.66 1.59 -26.18
C VAL A 271 -4.43 0.73 -25.83
N GLU A 272 -4.55 -0.11 -24.81
CA GLU A 272 -4.10 -1.51 -24.84
C GLU A 272 -4.63 -2.25 -23.59
N PRO A 273 -5.31 -3.42 -23.69
CA PRO A 273 -5.96 -4.08 -22.54
C PRO A 273 -4.99 -4.79 -21.56
N GLY A 274 -3.66 -4.67 -21.75
CA GLY A 274 -2.68 -5.52 -21.08
C GLY A 274 -2.08 -4.97 -19.78
N TYR A 275 -2.12 -3.65 -19.53
CA TYR A 275 -1.35 -3.05 -18.42
C TYR A 275 -2.18 -2.75 -17.16
N LYS A 276 -3.51 -2.93 -17.21
CA LYS A 276 -4.40 -2.71 -16.04
C LYS A 276 -4.62 -3.98 -15.20
N LEU A 277 -3.80 -5.01 -15.42
CA LEU A 277 -4.09 -6.42 -15.12
C LEU A 277 -3.19 -7.05 -14.03
N LEU A 278 -2.22 -6.33 -13.48
CA LEU A 278 -1.15 -6.96 -12.68
C LEU A 278 -1.37 -6.97 -11.16
N CYS A 279 -2.54 -6.55 -10.65
CA CYS A 279 -2.77 -6.49 -9.21
C CYS A 279 -4.17 -6.86 -8.68
N MET A 280 -5.01 -7.61 -9.43
CA MET A 280 -6.24 -8.16 -8.83
C MET A 280 -6.78 -9.40 -9.57
N GLU A 281 -7.38 -10.30 -8.78
CA GLU A 281 -7.87 -11.65 -9.10
C GLU A 281 -8.65 -11.80 -10.41
N TRP A 282 -8.29 -12.86 -11.14
CA TRP A 282 -8.92 -13.27 -12.39
C TRP A 282 -10.20 -14.07 -12.15
N GLY A 283 -11.29 -13.35 -11.86
CA GLY A 283 -12.64 -13.87 -11.97
C GLY A 283 -13.15 -13.74 -13.41
N SER A 284 -13.03 -14.81 -14.20
CA SER A 284 -13.77 -15.03 -15.47
C SER A 284 -13.45 -14.06 -16.63
N LEU A 285 -12.47 -14.43 -17.47
CA LEU A 285 -12.29 -13.87 -18.81
C LEU A 285 -12.86 -14.84 -19.86
N GLN A 286 -14.12 -14.65 -20.24
CA GLN A 286 -14.67 -15.25 -21.46
C GLN A 286 -14.42 -14.31 -22.66
N SER A 287 -13.62 -14.81 -23.59
CA SER A 287 -13.10 -14.21 -24.85
C SER A 287 -13.86 -13.01 -25.47
N PRO A 288 -13.17 -11.91 -25.84
CA PRO A 288 -13.74 -10.76 -26.58
C PRO A 288 -14.16 -11.07 -28.03
N VAL A 289 -13.68 -12.19 -28.60
CA VAL A 289 -13.83 -12.50 -30.04
C VAL A 289 -15.27 -12.91 -30.41
N LYS A 290 -16.06 -13.42 -29.46
CA LYS A 290 -17.49 -13.70 -29.68
C LYS A 290 -18.38 -12.44 -29.63
N ALA A 291 -17.94 -11.36 -28.98
CA ALA A 291 -18.71 -10.12 -28.86
C ALA A 291 -18.70 -9.29 -30.16
N LEU A 292 -17.57 -9.30 -30.89
CA LEU A 292 -17.42 -8.52 -32.12
C LEU A 292 -18.39 -8.94 -33.23
N ARG A 293 -18.80 -10.23 -33.25
CA ARG A 293 -19.74 -10.76 -34.26
C ARG A 293 -21.21 -10.44 -33.96
N LYS A 294 -21.53 -10.02 -32.72
CA LYS A 294 -22.90 -9.71 -32.26
C LYS A 294 -23.25 -8.22 -32.37
N TRP A 295 -22.24 -7.34 -32.46
CA TRP A 295 -22.33 -5.87 -32.46
C TRP A 295 -23.19 -5.28 -33.61
N GLY A 296 -23.41 -6.05 -34.69
CA GLY A 296 -24.09 -5.57 -35.89
C GLY A 296 -25.61 -5.42 -35.79
N THR A 297 -26.28 -6.12 -34.87
CA THR A 297 -27.74 -6.35 -34.98
C THR A 297 -28.62 -5.89 -33.79
N ASP A 298 -28.07 -5.39 -32.67
CA ASP A 298 -28.87 -5.20 -31.43
C ASP A 298 -28.64 -3.87 -30.68
N LYS A 299 -28.32 -2.79 -31.42
CA LYS A 299 -27.91 -1.49 -30.82
C LYS A 299 -28.99 -0.75 -30.01
N THR A 300 -30.27 -1.07 -30.16
CA THR A 300 -31.36 -0.40 -29.42
C THR A 300 -31.68 -1.10 -28.10
N ASN A 301 -31.80 -2.42 -28.08
CA ASN A 301 -32.06 -3.18 -26.86
C ASN A 301 -30.84 -3.21 -25.92
N GLU A 302 -29.62 -3.25 -26.46
CA GLU A 302 -28.40 -3.21 -25.65
C GLU A 302 -28.23 -1.87 -24.91
N LYS A 303 -28.70 -0.75 -25.50
CA LYS A 303 -28.66 0.57 -24.84
C LYS A 303 -29.63 0.66 -23.67
N GLU A 304 -30.84 0.11 -23.83
CA GLU A 304 -31.85 0.09 -22.77
C GLU A 304 -31.43 -0.84 -21.62
N VAL A 305 -30.86 -2.01 -21.94
CA VAL A 305 -30.31 -2.95 -20.94
C VAL A 305 -29.10 -2.34 -20.23
N TYR A 306 -28.23 -1.63 -20.96
CA TYR A 306 -27.07 -0.94 -20.38
C TYR A 306 -27.51 0.19 -19.45
N GLN A 307 -28.42 1.07 -19.89
CA GLN A 307 -28.99 2.11 -19.03
C GLN A 307 -29.67 1.53 -17.79
N ARG A 308 -30.45 0.45 -17.94
CA ARG A 308 -31.08 -0.21 -16.79
C ARG A 308 -30.06 -0.75 -15.79
N ASN A 309 -28.97 -1.33 -16.28
CA ASN A 309 -27.89 -1.84 -15.44
C ASN A 309 -27.13 -0.70 -14.73
N GLU A 310 -26.92 0.43 -15.39
CA GLU A 310 -26.37 1.64 -14.76
C GLU A 310 -27.29 2.17 -13.65
N TRP A 311 -28.59 2.31 -13.91
CA TRP A 311 -29.57 2.76 -12.91
C TRP A 311 -29.67 1.80 -11.72
N LEU A 312 -29.64 0.49 -11.95
CA LEU A 312 -29.57 -0.51 -10.88
C LEU A 312 -28.28 -0.39 -10.09
N GLY A 313 -27.14 -0.15 -10.75
CA GLY A 313 -25.87 0.13 -10.09
C GLY A 313 -25.92 1.37 -9.21
N HIS A 314 -26.50 2.47 -9.69
CA HIS A 314 -26.73 3.68 -8.91
C HIS A 314 -27.65 3.45 -7.71
N LEU A 315 -28.72 2.68 -7.88
CA LEU A 315 -29.64 2.35 -6.78
C LEU A 315 -28.98 1.48 -5.71
N LEU A 316 -28.16 0.50 -6.11
CA LEU A 316 -27.39 -0.34 -5.19
C LEU A 316 -26.37 0.49 -4.40
N ARG A 317 -25.67 1.42 -5.06
CA ARG A 317 -24.77 2.38 -4.39
C ARG A 317 -25.54 3.24 -3.38
N PHE A 318 -26.66 3.84 -3.79
CA PHE A 318 -27.48 4.65 -2.88
C PHE A 318 -27.99 3.84 -1.68
N ARG A 319 -28.44 2.60 -1.90
CA ARG A 319 -28.85 1.69 -0.82
C ARG A 319 -27.69 1.42 0.15
N ASN A 320 -26.51 1.11 -0.38
CA ASN A 320 -25.33 0.82 0.42
C ASN A 320 -24.88 2.06 1.20
N ASP A 321 -24.86 3.24 0.57
CA ASP A 321 -24.54 4.51 1.22
C ASP A 321 -25.57 4.85 2.31
N ALA A 322 -26.86 4.61 2.06
CA ALA A 322 -27.91 4.76 3.05
C ALA A 322 -27.73 3.80 4.25
N ILE A 323 -27.32 2.55 4.02
CA ILE A 323 -27.01 1.60 5.10
C ILE A 323 -25.86 2.14 5.97
N VAL A 324 -24.79 2.66 5.34
CA VAL A 324 -23.66 3.26 6.05
C VAL A 324 -24.10 4.47 6.88
N ILE A 325 -24.85 5.40 6.27
CA ILE A 325 -25.36 6.61 6.95
C ILE A 325 -26.30 6.23 8.11
N MET A 326 -27.21 5.28 7.91
CA MET A 326 -28.12 4.83 8.96
C MET A 326 -27.35 4.14 10.10
N SER A 327 -26.32 3.35 9.79
CA SER A 327 -25.42 2.79 10.81
C SER A 327 -24.74 3.88 11.63
N ILE A 328 -24.28 4.95 10.99
CA ILE A 328 -23.67 6.09 11.69
C ILE A 328 -24.70 6.73 12.63
N ILE A 329 -25.90 7.03 12.14
CA ILE A 329 -26.92 7.72 12.93
C ILE A 329 -27.38 6.87 14.12
N PHE A 330 -27.66 5.58 13.91
CA PHE A 330 -28.23 4.73 14.97
C PHE A 330 -27.20 4.20 15.97
N LEU A 331 -25.97 3.94 15.54
CA LEU A 331 -24.96 3.37 16.42
C LEU A 331 -24.08 4.46 17.03
N GLN A 332 -23.65 5.44 16.23
CA GLN A 332 -22.62 6.39 16.64
C GLN A 332 -23.19 7.54 17.47
N LEU A 333 -24.30 8.13 17.03
CA LEU A 333 -24.85 9.32 17.68
C LEU A 333 -25.27 9.06 19.14
N PRO A 334 -25.94 7.95 19.49
CA PRO A 334 -26.26 7.65 20.89
C PRO A 334 -25.02 7.42 21.76
N PHE A 335 -23.98 6.78 21.20
CA PHE A 335 -22.73 6.53 21.91
C PHE A 335 -21.98 7.83 22.24
N GLU A 336 -21.97 8.78 21.31
CA GLU A 336 -21.39 10.12 21.49
C GLU A 336 -22.15 10.93 22.54
N LEU A 337 -23.49 10.86 22.50
CA LEU A 337 -24.34 11.51 23.48
C LEU A 337 -24.09 10.93 24.89
N ALA A 338 -23.97 9.60 25.00
CA ALA A 338 -23.65 8.93 26.24
C ALA A 338 -22.26 9.33 26.78
N TYR A 339 -21.25 9.43 25.91
CA TYR A 339 -19.92 9.94 26.28
C TYR A 339 -20.00 11.36 26.80
N ALA A 340 -20.67 12.27 26.09
CA ALA A 340 -20.77 13.67 26.47
C ALA A 340 -21.45 13.85 27.84
N HIS A 341 -22.56 13.14 28.07
CA HIS A 341 -23.24 13.16 29.36
C HIS A 341 -22.35 12.60 30.48
N LEU A 342 -21.68 11.47 30.25
CA LEU A 342 -20.80 10.87 31.23
C LEU A 342 -19.57 11.74 31.55
N TYR A 343 -19.05 12.46 30.55
CA TYR A 343 -17.95 13.41 30.71
C TYR A 343 -18.32 14.58 31.63
N GLU A 344 -19.57 15.06 31.57
CA GLU A 344 -20.05 16.12 32.45
C GLU A 344 -20.35 15.64 33.87
N VAL A 345 -20.87 14.42 34.02
CA VAL A 345 -21.17 13.83 35.34
C VAL A 345 -19.89 13.56 36.14
N ILE A 346 -18.79 13.22 35.48
CA ILE A 346 -17.53 12.91 36.13
C ILE A 346 -16.83 14.21 36.56
N GLY A 347 -16.70 14.42 37.88
CA GLY A 347 -16.00 15.58 38.43
C GLY A 347 -14.47 15.48 38.41
N SER A 348 -13.90 14.27 38.40
CA SER A 348 -12.44 14.07 38.46
C SER A 348 -11.80 14.11 37.08
N ASP A 349 -10.80 14.97 36.88
CA ASP A 349 -10.11 15.11 35.59
C ASP A 349 -9.36 13.85 35.18
N VAL A 350 -8.78 13.09 36.12
CA VAL A 350 -8.11 11.81 35.83
C VAL A 350 -9.10 10.79 35.25
N MET A 351 -10.31 10.74 35.80
CA MET A 351 -11.36 9.85 35.30
C MET A 351 -11.87 10.27 33.92
N LYS A 352 -11.89 11.58 33.61
CA LYS A 352 -12.21 12.07 32.25
C LYS A 352 -11.16 11.65 31.21
N PHE A 353 -9.87 11.70 31.56
CA PHE A 353 -8.79 11.17 30.71
C PHE A 353 -8.97 9.67 30.47
N GLY A 354 -9.23 8.89 31.53
CA GLY A 354 -9.50 7.45 31.41
C GLY A 354 -10.71 7.15 30.54
N LEU A 355 -11.82 7.88 30.73
CA LEU A 355 -13.02 7.76 29.91
C LEU A 355 -12.73 8.06 28.43
N THR A 356 -11.97 9.12 28.16
CA THR A 356 -11.60 9.51 26.78
C THR A 356 -10.72 8.45 26.12
N ALA A 357 -9.80 7.83 26.85
CA ALA A 357 -8.98 6.73 26.32
C ALA A 357 -9.82 5.50 25.98
N VAL A 358 -10.74 5.09 26.87
CA VAL A 358 -11.66 3.96 26.61
C VAL A 358 -12.56 4.27 25.42
N TYR A 359 -13.08 5.48 25.34
CA TYR A 359 -13.93 5.95 24.23
C TYR A 359 -13.18 5.91 22.89
N LEU A 360 -11.96 6.46 22.81
CA LEU A 360 -11.15 6.43 21.58
C LEU A 360 -10.80 5.00 21.16
N PHE A 361 -10.48 4.13 22.12
CA PHE A 361 -10.23 2.72 21.84
C PHE A 361 -11.47 2.00 21.29
N ALA A 362 -12.64 2.23 21.90
CA ALA A 362 -13.91 1.67 21.43
C ALA A 362 -14.25 2.13 20.01
N ILE A 363 -14.08 3.42 19.75
CA ILE A 363 -14.29 4.00 18.43
C ILE A 363 -13.38 3.41 17.38
N GLN A 364 -12.09 3.27 17.69
CA GLN A 364 -11.15 2.66 16.76
C GLN A 364 -11.53 1.21 16.43
N HIS A 365 -12.13 0.49 17.38
CA HIS A 365 -12.68 -0.83 17.12
C HIS A 365 -13.89 -0.76 16.17
N PHE A 366 -14.83 0.16 16.41
CA PHE A 366 -15.99 0.37 15.55
C PHE A 366 -15.59 0.83 14.13
N THR A 367 -14.62 1.71 13.97
CA THR A 367 -14.15 2.15 12.64
C THR A 367 -13.51 1.00 11.87
N ARG A 368 -12.75 0.13 12.53
CA ARG A 368 -12.22 -1.09 11.90
C ARG A 368 -13.31 -2.05 11.45
N ILE A 369 -14.37 -2.21 12.25
CA ILE A 369 -15.54 -3.01 11.86
C ILE A 369 -16.27 -2.35 10.68
N GLY A 370 -16.52 -1.04 10.74
CA GLY A 370 -17.15 -0.26 9.67
C GLY A 370 -16.38 -0.31 8.36
N GLY A 371 -15.04 -0.27 8.41
CA GLY A 371 -14.16 -0.47 7.26
C GLY A 371 -14.33 -1.85 6.62
N LYS A 372 -14.33 -2.92 7.43
CA LYS A 372 -14.58 -4.30 6.93
C LYS A 372 -15.96 -4.46 6.32
N ILE A 373 -16.98 -3.84 6.92
CA ILE A 373 -18.34 -3.83 6.37
C ILE A 373 -18.36 -3.07 5.03
N SER A 374 -17.64 -1.95 4.94
CA SER A 374 -17.55 -1.15 3.70
C SER A 374 -16.90 -1.92 2.56
N VAL A 375 -15.84 -2.70 2.83
CA VAL A 375 -15.22 -3.58 1.84
C VAL A 375 -16.23 -4.62 1.34
N LYS A 376 -16.93 -5.32 2.25
CA LYS A 376 -17.98 -6.29 1.89
C LYS A 376 -19.12 -5.66 1.09
N LEU A 377 -19.55 -4.44 1.44
CA LEU A 377 -20.60 -3.74 0.71
C LEU A 377 -20.21 -3.44 -0.74
N ILE A 378 -18.92 -3.21 -0.99
CA ILE A 378 -18.38 -2.90 -2.31
C ILE A 378 -18.23 -4.12 -3.19
N GLU A 379 -18.00 -5.31 -2.62
CA GLU A 379 -18.08 -6.57 -3.39
C GLU A 379 -19.47 -6.74 -4.05
N TYR A 380 -20.52 -6.23 -3.40
CA TYR A 380 -21.87 -6.21 -3.96
C TYR A 380 -22.13 -5.02 -4.91
N GLU A 381 -21.21 -4.08 -5.04
CA GLU A 381 -21.29 -3.00 -6.00
C GLU A 381 -20.63 -3.42 -7.31
N ASN A 382 -21.43 -3.44 -8.38
CA ASN A 382 -20.91 -3.71 -9.71
C ASN A 382 -20.11 -2.49 -10.22
N ASN A 383 -18.85 -2.40 -9.81
CA ASN A 383 -17.93 -1.33 -10.18
C ASN A 383 -17.15 -1.71 -11.43
N GLU A 384 -17.30 -0.93 -12.50
CA GLU A 384 -16.68 -1.18 -13.82
C GLU A 384 -15.14 -1.10 -13.82
N THR A 385 -14.54 -0.38 -12.86
CA THR A 385 -13.09 -0.13 -12.83
C THR A 385 -12.59 -0.17 -11.40
N ALA A 386 -11.39 -0.71 -11.20
CA ALA A 386 -10.72 -0.75 -9.91
C ALA A 386 -10.55 0.65 -9.27
N GLU A 387 -10.29 1.69 -10.07
CA GLU A 387 -10.25 3.09 -9.61
C GLU A 387 -11.60 3.57 -9.07
N LYS A 388 -12.70 3.34 -9.82
CA LYS A 388 -14.05 3.69 -9.34
C LYS A 388 -14.43 2.92 -8.08
N ARG A 389 -13.96 1.67 -7.95
CA ARG A 389 -14.13 0.84 -6.75
C ARG A 389 -13.38 1.46 -5.56
N ALA A 390 -12.12 1.85 -5.79
CA ALA A 390 -11.27 2.54 -4.81
C ALA A 390 -11.90 3.85 -4.33
N ASP A 391 -12.31 4.72 -5.26
CA ASP A 391 -12.92 6.01 -4.94
C ASP A 391 -14.21 5.85 -4.12
N SER A 392 -15.04 4.85 -4.44
CA SER A 392 -16.25 4.58 -3.68
C SER A 392 -15.96 4.06 -2.27
N LEU A 393 -14.94 3.20 -2.12
CA LEU A 393 -14.48 2.72 -0.81
C LEU A 393 -13.97 3.87 0.04
N VAL A 394 -13.12 4.70 -0.54
CA VAL A 394 -12.59 5.91 0.08
C VAL A 394 -13.74 6.80 0.57
N TYR A 395 -14.75 7.07 -0.25
CA TYR A 395 -15.88 7.91 0.15
C TYR A 395 -16.66 7.34 1.33
N LYS A 396 -16.99 6.04 1.30
CA LYS A 396 -17.74 5.36 2.37
C LYS A 396 -16.96 5.32 3.68
N VAL A 397 -15.69 4.95 3.62
CA VAL A 397 -14.78 4.92 4.76
C VAL A 397 -14.57 6.33 5.30
N PHE A 398 -14.30 7.32 4.43
CA PHE A 398 -14.16 8.72 4.83
C PHE A 398 -15.41 9.23 5.55
N GLY A 399 -16.62 8.95 5.04
CA GLY A 399 -17.86 9.34 5.69
C GLY A 399 -18.01 8.78 7.11
N LEU A 400 -17.65 7.51 7.31
CA LEU A 400 -17.61 6.87 8.63
C LEU A 400 -16.62 7.58 9.57
N TYR A 401 -15.38 7.79 9.11
CA TYR A 401 -14.32 8.41 9.91
C TYR A 401 -14.63 9.88 10.22
N PHE A 402 -15.19 10.62 9.26
CA PHE A 402 -15.57 12.02 9.44
C PHE A 402 -16.66 12.15 10.50
N MET A 403 -17.75 11.40 10.35
CA MET A 403 -18.85 11.47 11.32
C MET A 403 -18.38 11.03 12.70
N GLN A 404 -17.58 9.98 12.77
CA GLN A 404 -16.98 9.50 14.00
C GLN A 404 -16.14 10.57 14.73
N THR A 405 -15.23 11.23 14.02
CA THR A 405 -14.29 12.17 14.63
C THR A 405 -14.97 13.48 15.03
N TYR A 406 -15.86 13.99 14.18
CA TYR A 406 -16.35 15.37 14.32
C TYR A 406 -17.73 15.50 14.97
N ILE A 407 -18.59 14.48 14.95
CA ILE A 407 -19.96 14.61 15.48
C ILE A 407 -19.98 14.99 16.98
N GLY A 408 -19.10 14.37 17.79
CA GLY A 408 -18.99 14.68 19.22
C GLY A 408 -18.46 16.10 19.47
N VAL A 409 -17.54 16.58 18.62
CA VAL A 409 -17.02 17.95 18.68
C VAL A 409 -18.12 18.95 18.34
N PHE A 410 -18.90 18.69 17.28
CA PHE A 410 -20.04 19.54 16.91
C PHE A 410 -21.12 19.56 18.00
N TYR A 411 -21.37 18.44 18.65
CA TYR A 411 -22.31 18.35 19.77
C TYR A 411 -21.91 19.28 20.93
N HIS A 412 -20.65 19.23 21.36
CA HIS A 412 -20.16 20.13 22.42
C HIS A 412 -20.15 21.60 22.00
N ALA A 413 -19.79 21.89 20.75
CA ALA A 413 -19.71 23.26 20.24
C ALA A 413 -21.10 23.92 20.05
N LEU A 414 -22.04 23.21 19.43
CA LEU A 414 -23.35 23.76 19.04
C LEU A 414 -24.40 23.64 20.14
N LEU A 415 -24.45 22.52 20.87
CA LEU A 415 -25.50 22.28 21.88
C LEU A 415 -25.08 22.74 23.27
N HIS A 416 -23.93 22.27 23.78
CA HIS A 416 -23.45 22.64 25.12
C HIS A 416 -22.88 24.06 25.20
N ARG A 417 -22.37 24.60 24.08
CA ARG A 417 -21.87 25.99 23.94
C ARG A 417 -20.84 26.40 25.01
N ASN A 418 -20.14 25.43 25.58
CA ASN A 418 -19.10 25.66 26.58
C ASN A 418 -17.72 25.50 25.94
N PHE A 419 -17.10 26.65 25.64
CA PHE A 419 -15.81 26.67 24.94
C PHE A 419 -14.64 26.17 25.79
N LEU A 420 -14.75 26.23 27.13
CA LEU A 420 -13.70 25.74 28.04
C LEU A 420 -13.67 24.21 28.06
N THR A 421 -14.83 23.57 28.20
CA THR A 421 -14.93 22.11 28.14
C THR A 421 -14.60 21.60 26.74
N LEU A 422 -15.04 22.30 25.68
CA LEU A 422 -14.67 21.97 24.30
C LEU A 422 -13.15 21.98 24.10
N ARG A 423 -12.46 23.01 24.60
CA ARG A 423 -10.99 23.08 24.54
C ARG A 423 -10.32 21.91 25.26
N GLN A 424 -10.80 21.55 26.44
CA GLN A 424 -10.28 20.41 27.20
C GLN A 424 -10.50 19.09 26.46
N VAL A 425 -11.72 18.86 25.94
CA VAL A 425 -12.04 17.66 25.16
C VAL A 425 -11.17 17.56 23.91
N LEU A 426 -10.96 18.64 23.17
CA LEU A 426 -10.11 18.66 21.97
C LEU A 426 -8.65 18.32 22.30
N ILE A 427 -8.07 18.95 23.32
CA ILE A 427 -6.68 18.68 23.73
C ILE A 427 -6.52 17.23 24.21
N GLN A 428 -7.46 16.75 25.03
CA GLN A 428 -7.45 15.38 25.54
C GLN A 428 -7.59 14.36 24.41
N ARG A 429 -8.53 14.57 23.49
CA ARG A 429 -8.73 13.69 22.33
C ARG A 429 -7.47 13.65 21.47
N LEU A 430 -6.89 14.80 21.12
CA LEU A 430 -5.70 14.89 20.29
C LEU A 430 -4.49 14.17 20.91
N LEU A 431 -4.15 14.47 22.16
CA LEU A 431 -3.00 13.85 22.84
C LEU A 431 -3.14 12.34 22.96
N ILE A 432 -4.34 11.87 23.35
CA ILE A 432 -4.58 10.43 23.49
C ILE A 432 -4.60 9.75 22.10
N SER A 433 -5.15 10.38 21.07
CA SER A 433 -5.14 9.82 19.70
C SER A 433 -3.71 9.66 19.18
N GLU A 434 -2.86 10.68 19.31
CA GLU A 434 -1.47 10.61 18.84
C GLU A 434 -0.68 9.50 19.54
N VAL A 435 -0.87 9.33 20.86
CA VAL A 435 -0.22 8.25 21.62
C VAL A 435 -0.77 6.89 21.20
N LEU A 436 -2.09 6.76 21.06
CA LEU A 436 -2.74 5.51 20.71
C LEU A 436 -2.36 5.05 19.29
N GLU A 437 -2.37 5.97 18.32
CA GLU A 437 -1.99 5.71 16.93
C GLU A 437 -0.52 5.26 16.84
N ASN A 438 0.41 6.00 17.45
CA ASN A 438 1.82 5.62 17.48
C ASN A 438 2.08 4.25 18.15
N LEU A 439 1.33 3.93 19.21
CA LEU A 439 1.43 2.63 19.87
C LEU A 439 0.94 1.49 18.95
N LEU A 440 -0.16 1.70 18.25
CA LEU A 440 -0.79 0.68 17.40
C LEU A 440 -0.08 0.49 16.07
N GLU A 441 0.44 1.56 15.48
CA GLU A 441 1.09 1.56 14.16
C GLU A 441 2.57 1.13 14.26
N ASN A 442 3.30 1.64 15.26
CA ASN A 442 4.74 1.41 15.35
C ASN A 442 5.11 0.37 16.43
N SER A 443 4.63 0.58 17.66
CA SER A 443 5.10 -0.20 18.82
C SER A 443 4.59 -1.65 18.79
N LEU A 444 3.30 -1.85 18.53
CA LEU A 444 2.72 -3.20 18.49
C LEU A 444 3.29 -4.07 17.36
N PRO A 445 3.40 -3.61 16.09
CA PRO A 445 4.00 -4.43 15.03
C PRO A 445 5.46 -4.75 15.30
N TYR A 446 6.22 -3.81 15.87
CA TYR A 446 7.60 -4.07 16.29
C TYR A 446 7.69 -5.13 17.39
N LEU A 447 6.84 -5.05 18.41
CA LEU A 447 6.76 -6.07 19.47
C LEU A 447 6.34 -7.44 18.92
N LYS A 448 5.35 -7.48 18.02
CA LYS A 448 4.90 -8.72 17.34
C LYS A 448 6.04 -9.32 16.51
N TYR A 449 6.78 -8.51 15.76
CA TYR A 449 7.98 -8.93 15.03
C TYR A 449 9.06 -9.47 15.96
N SER A 450 9.35 -8.76 17.05
CA SER A 450 10.36 -9.14 18.05
C SER A 450 10.01 -10.49 18.69
N TYR A 451 8.73 -10.70 19.03
CA TYR A 451 8.24 -11.96 19.57
C TYR A 451 8.36 -13.12 18.56
N LYS A 452 7.92 -12.94 17.31
CA LYS A 452 8.09 -13.93 16.23
C LYS A 452 9.56 -14.30 16.03
N LYS A 453 10.43 -13.30 15.95
CA LYS A 453 11.89 -13.47 15.81
C LYS A 453 12.49 -14.24 16.98
N TYR A 454 12.06 -13.96 18.21
CA TYR A 454 12.49 -14.72 19.38
C TYR A 454 12.04 -16.18 19.32
N GLY A 455 10.79 -16.44 18.92
CA GLY A 455 10.25 -17.79 18.73
C GLY A 455 11.06 -18.62 17.73
N VAL A 456 11.37 -18.06 16.55
CA VAL A 456 12.21 -18.72 15.53
C VAL A 456 13.62 -18.99 16.05
N ARG A 457 14.22 -18.03 16.76
CA ARG A 457 15.55 -18.20 17.38
C ARG A 457 15.55 -19.34 18.42
N LYS A 458 14.48 -19.48 19.20
CA LYS A 458 14.31 -20.56 20.18
C LYS A 458 14.16 -21.92 19.49
N LYS A 459 13.38 -22.02 18.42
CA LYS A 459 13.21 -23.25 17.63
C LYS A 459 14.54 -23.71 17.01
N LYS A 460 15.29 -22.80 16.37
CA LYS A 460 16.62 -23.08 15.80
C LYS A 460 17.63 -23.57 16.84
N ARG A 461 17.60 -23.01 18.07
CA ARG A 461 18.46 -23.47 19.18
C ARG A 461 18.14 -24.90 19.63
N ARG A 462 16.88 -25.33 19.54
CA ARG A 462 16.46 -26.71 19.86
C ARG A 462 16.92 -27.68 18.78
N GLU A 463 16.75 -27.33 17.51
CA GLU A 463 17.15 -28.17 16.36
C GLU A 463 18.68 -28.36 16.25
N LYS A 464 19.49 -27.33 16.56
CA LYS A 464 20.96 -27.38 16.39
C LYS A 464 21.75 -27.93 17.59
N GLY A 465 21.10 -28.46 18.62
CA GLY A 465 21.70 -29.12 19.79
C GLY A 465 23.07 -28.58 20.24
N SER A 466 23.13 -27.65 21.21
CA SER A 466 24.34 -27.25 21.96
C SER A 466 25.68 -27.20 21.18
N SER A 467 25.71 -26.79 19.91
CA SER A 467 26.97 -26.62 19.19
C SER A 467 27.48 -25.18 19.35
N THR A 468 28.60 -25.05 20.07
CA THR A 468 29.33 -23.84 20.44
C THR A 468 30.03 -23.17 19.24
N GLY A 469 29.41 -23.18 18.06
CA GLY A 469 29.86 -22.46 16.87
C GLY A 469 29.07 -21.17 16.72
N LYS A 470 29.74 -20.07 16.34
CA LYS A 470 29.11 -18.76 16.10
C LYS A 470 27.80 -18.94 15.31
N ILE A 471 26.68 -18.62 15.94
CA ILE A 471 25.33 -18.77 15.38
C ILE A 471 25.26 -17.97 14.07
N GLN A 472 25.44 -18.65 12.93
CA GLN A 472 25.30 -18.03 11.63
C GLN A 472 23.87 -17.51 11.54
N PHE A 473 23.78 -16.19 11.39
CA PHE A 473 22.58 -15.37 11.47
C PHE A 473 21.40 -16.02 10.74
N SER A 474 20.16 -15.81 11.22
CA SER A 474 18.96 -16.07 10.41
C SER A 474 19.18 -15.46 9.03
N SER A 475 18.89 -16.21 7.96
CA SER A 475 19.12 -15.73 6.60
C SER A 475 18.40 -14.38 6.46
N ARG A 476 19.01 -13.44 5.72
CA ARG A 476 18.44 -12.08 5.56
C ARG A 476 16.98 -12.14 5.11
N VAL A 477 16.70 -13.04 4.17
CA VAL A 477 15.37 -13.35 3.65
C VAL A 477 14.39 -13.75 4.75
N GLU A 478 14.80 -14.65 5.65
CA GLU A 478 13.97 -15.07 6.78
C GLU A 478 13.68 -13.91 7.74
N LYS A 479 14.64 -12.98 7.95
CA LYS A 479 14.38 -11.79 8.78
C LYS A 479 13.38 -10.84 8.14
N GLU A 480 13.42 -10.70 6.82
CA GLU A 480 12.53 -9.81 6.06
C GLU A 480 11.12 -10.42 5.97
N TYR A 481 11.00 -11.73 5.72
CA TYR A 481 9.73 -12.45 5.73
C TYR A 481 8.97 -12.38 7.07
N LEU A 482 9.70 -12.34 8.19
CA LEU A 482 9.06 -12.22 9.51
C LEU A 482 8.44 -10.83 9.77
N LYS A 483 8.83 -9.81 8.99
CA LYS A 483 8.24 -8.46 9.12
C LYS A 483 6.80 -8.48 8.60
N PRO A 484 5.90 -7.66 9.16
CA PRO A 484 4.58 -7.49 8.57
C PRO A 484 4.72 -6.90 7.16
N SER A 485 3.85 -7.34 6.24
CA SER A 485 3.65 -6.66 4.97
C SER A 485 3.13 -5.25 5.21
N TYR A 486 3.55 -4.32 4.36
CA TYR A 486 2.91 -3.01 4.31
C TYR A 486 1.49 -3.19 3.76
N THR A 487 0.51 -2.65 4.47
CA THR A 487 -0.89 -2.63 4.09
C THR A 487 -1.37 -1.22 4.28
N ALA A 488 -1.92 -0.59 3.25
CA ALA A 488 -2.56 0.71 3.41
C ALA A 488 -3.74 0.59 4.38
N SER A 489 -4.08 1.68 5.05
CA SER A 489 -5.08 1.76 6.11
C SER A 489 -6.49 1.35 5.68
N ILE A 490 -6.78 1.41 4.36
CA ILE A 490 -8.06 1.02 3.77
C ILE A 490 -8.14 -0.48 3.46
N GLY A 491 -7.02 -1.21 3.42
CA GLY A 491 -6.98 -2.67 3.28
C GLY A 491 -5.88 -3.21 2.36
N GLU A 492 -5.74 -4.54 2.33
CA GLU A 492 -4.70 -5.24 1.53
C GLU A 492 -4.89 -5.09 0.01
N GLU A 493 -6.13 -4.87 -0.45
CA GLU A 493 -6.46 -4.75 -1.89
C GLU A 493 -6.24 -3.35 -2.45
N LEU A 494 -6.15 -2.35 -1.58
CA LEU A 494 -6.15 -0.94 -1.96
C LEU A 494 -4.93 -0.28 -1.33
N GLU A 495 -3.77 -0.47 -1.95
CA GLU A 495 -2.61 0.39 -1.73
C GLU A 495 -2.95 1.80 -2.24
N ASP A 496 -3.62 2.59 -1.41
CA ASP A 496 -3.80 4.01 -1.61
C ASP A 496 -3.15 4.75 -0.44
N GLY A 497 -2.02 5.41 -0.73
CA GLY A 497 -1.30 6.22 0.24
C GLY A 497 -2.01 7.53 0.57
N LEU A 498 -3.32 7.68 0.32
CA LEU A 498 -4.09 8.86 0.69
C LEU A 498 -4.60 8.84 2.14
N PHE A 499 -4.63 7.66 2.78
CA PHE A 499 -5.26 7.47 4.09
C PHE A 499 -4.36 6.86 5.16
N ASP A 500 -3.05 6.74 4.92
CA ASP A 500 -2.09 6.32 5.94
C ASP A 500 -1.70 7.44 6.90
#